data_AF-A0A142CHK4-F1
#
_entry.id   AF-A0A142CHK4-F1
#
_cell.length_a   1.000
_cell.length_b   1.000
_cell.length_c   1.000
_cell.angle_alpha   90.00
_cell.angle_beta   90.00
_cell.angle_gamma   90.00
#
_symmetry.space_group_name_H-M   'P 1'
#
loop_
_entity.id
_entity.type
_entity.pdbx_description
1 polymer ?
#
loop_
_entity_poly.entity_id
_entity_poly.type
_entity_poly.pdbx_seq_one_letter_code
_entity_poly.pdbx_strand_id
1 'polypeptide(L)'
;NFYVPMSNKTGVVRSPFEYPQYYLAEPWKYTILAAYMFLLILLGFPINFMTLYVTIQHKKLRTPLNYILLNLAIANLFMILFGFTVTMYSSMNGHFALGSTAC
;
A
#
# COMPACT_ATOMS: atom_id res chain seq x y z
N ASN A 1 19.77 -5.18 -1.07
CA ASN A 1 19.63 -6.57 -1.54
C ASN A 1 18.18 -6.85 -1.85
N PHE A 2 17.87 -7.51 -2.97
CA PHE A 2 16.51 -7.87 -3.39
C PHE A 2 16.44 -9.33 -3.84
N TYR A 3 15.24 -9.90 -3.88
CA TYR A 3 14.99 -11.26 -4.36
C TYR A 3 13.84 -11.25 -5.36
N VAL A 4 14.06 -11.88 -6.52
CA VAL A 4 13.03 -12.09 -7.54
C VAL A 4 12.72 -13.59 -7.63
N PRO A 5 11.46 -14.02 -7.47
CA PRO A 5 11.09 -15.43 -7.49
C PRO A 5 10.99 -15.99 -8.92
N MET A 6 12.06 -15.85 -9.71
CA MET A 6 12.16 -16.37 -11.07
C MET A 6 13.58 -16.84 -11.35
N SER A 7 13.72 -17.99 -12.01
CA SER A 7 15.05 -18.50 -12.38
C SER A 7 15.65 -17.63 -13.49
N ASN A 8 16.91 -17.20 -13.31
CA ASN A 8 17.61 -16.39 -14.31
C ASN A 8 18.33 -17.21 -15.40
N LYS A 9 17.96 -18.48 -15.62
CA LYS A 9 18.56 -19.31 -16.69
C LYS A 9 18.34 -18.73 -18.09
N THR A 10 17.23 -18.03 -18.29
CA THR A 10 16.87 -17.39 -19.56
C THR A 10 17.50 -16.00 -19.74
N GLY A 11 18.14 -15.44 -18.71
CA GLY A 11 18.76 -14.11 -18.76
C GLY A 11 17.76 -12.95 -18.85
N VAL A 12 16.47 -13.18 -18.56
CA VAL A 12 15.41 -12.14 -18.64
C VAL A 12 15.15 -11.42 -17.30
N VAL A 13 15.67 -11.94 -16.19
CA VAL A 13 15.41 -11.37 -14.85
C VAL A 13 16.15 -10.03 -14.72
N ARG A 14 15.45 -9.01 -14.20
CA ARG A 14 15.97 -7.64 -14.07
C ARG A 14 15.68 -7.08 -12.68
N SER A 15 16.45 -6.07 -12.27
CA SER A 15 16.25 -5.37 -11.00
C SER A 15 14.82 -4.81 -10.88
N PRO A 16 14.12 -5.05 -9.76
CA PRO A 16 12.77 -4.53 -9.53
C PRO A 16 12.72 -3.02 -9.29
N PHE A 17 13.87 -2.36 -9.14
CA PHE A 17 13.97 -0.91 -8.95
C PHE A 17 14.24 -0.14 -10.25
N GLU A 18 14.68 -0.84 -11.30
CA GLU A 18 15.12 -0.21 -12.55
C GLU A 18 14.25 -0.58 -13.75
N TYR A 19 13.68 -1.79 -13.77
CA TYR A 19 12.98 -2.32 -14.94
C TYR A 19 11.60 -2.90 -14.59
N PRO A 20 10.60 -2.72 -15.48
CA PRO A 20 9.30 -3.38 -15.38
C PRO A 20 9.40 -4.90 -15.24
N GLN A 21 8.56 -5.47 -14.39
CA GLN A 21 8.61 -6.90 -14.02
C GLN A 21 7.58 -7.77 -14.78
N TYR A 22 7.17 -7.37 -15.99
CA TYR A 22 6.14 -8.06 -16.79
C TYR A 22 6.49 -9.50 -17.21
N TYR A 23 7.72 -9.96 -16.95
CA TYR A 23 8.10 -11.35 -17.15
C TYR A 23 7.63 -12.29 -16.01
N LEU A 24 7.25 -11.74 -14.85
CA LEU A 24 6.70 -12.51 -13.73
C LEU A 24 5.20 -12.78 -13.90
N ALA A 25 4.48 -11.84 -14.50
CA ALA A 25 3.05 -11.84 -14.62
C ALA A 25 2.60 -10.98 -15.80
N GLU A 26 1.46 -11.30 -16.38
CA GLU A 26 0.89 -10.50 -17.46
C GLU A 26 0.59 -9.05 -17.01
N PRO A 27 0.79 -8.03 -17.88
CA PRO A 27 0.67 -6.62 -17.50
C PRO A 27 -0.67 -6.21 -16.85
N TRP A 28 -1.78 -6.85 -17.24
CA TRP A 28 -3.10 -6.57 -16.66
C TRP A 28 -3.17 -6.90 -15.17
N LYS A 29 -2.39 -7.86 -14.67
CA LYS A 29 -2.34 -8.19 -13.23
C LYS A 29 -1.83 -7.02 -12.39
N TYR A 30 -0.84 -6.28 -12.91
CA TYR A 30 -0.33 -5.06 -12.29
C TYR A 30 -1.38 -3.94 -12.29
N THR A 31 -2.15 -3.84 -13.37
CA THR A 31 -3.26 -2.86 -13.48
C THR A 31 -4.37 -3.17 -12.47
N ILE A 32 -4.74 -4.44 -12.31
CA ILE A 32 -5.70 -4.87 -11.28
C ILE A 32 -5.16 -4.58 -9.89
N LEU A 33 -3.87 -4.85 -9.64
CA LEU A 33 -3.25 -4.52 -8.34
C LEU A 33 -3.32 -3.02 -8.06
N ALA A 34 -3.03 -2.16 -9.05
CA ALA A 34 -3.15 -0.72 -8.90
C ALA A 34 -4.61 -0.29 -8.60
N ALA A 35 -5.58 -0.84 -9.32
CA ALA A 35 -7.01 -0.59 -9.08
C ALA A 35 -7.46 -1.07 -7.69
N TYR A 36 -6.96 -2.21 -7.23
CA TYR A 36 -7.22 -2.75 -5.90
C TYR A 36 -6.66 -1.84 -4.80
N MET A 37 -5.41 -1.38 -4.94
CA MET A 37 -4.81 -0.44 -3.99
C MET A 37 -5.59 0.88 -3.94
N PHE A 38 -6.03 1.39 -5.10
CA PHE A 38 -6.87 2.57 -5.16
C PHE A 38 -8.22 2.39 -4.45
N LEU A 39 -8.88 1.24 -4.63
CA LEU A 39 -10.11 0.90 -3.91
C LEU A 39 -9.89 0.86 -2.40
N LEU A 40 -8.79 0.25 -1.94
CA LEU A 40 -8.45 0.21 -0.52
C LEU A 40 -8.22 1.61 0.07
N ILE A 41 -7.62 2.53 -0.68
CA ILE A 41 -7.49 3.93 -0.27
C ILE A 41 -8.87 4.60 -0.17
N LEU A 42 -9.72 4.44 -1.19
CA LEU A 42 -11.05 5.04 -1.25
C LEU A 42 -11.97 4.58 -0.12
N LEU A 43 -11.92 3.31 0.28
CA LEU A 43 -12.76 2.78 1.35
C LEU A 43 -12.09 2.92 2.73
N GLY A 44 -10.79 2.65 2.80
CA GLY A 44 -10.03 2.66 4.04
C GLY A 44 -9.88 4.06 4.63
N PHE A 45 -9.66 5.08 3.79
CA PHE A 45 -9.44 6.44 4.30
C PHE A 45 -10.68 6.99 5.01
N PRO A 46 -11.90 7.00 4.41
CA PRO A 46 -13.10 7.50 5.06
C PRO A 46 -13.42 6.77 6.36
N ILE A 47 -13.26 5.44 6.42
CA ILE A 47 -13.59 4.64 7.61
C ILE A 47 -12.69 5.03 8.79
N ASN A 48 -11.37 5.03 8.58
CA ASN A 48 -10.42 5.35 9.65
C ASN A 48 -10.46 6.84 10.02
N PHE A 49 -10.67 7.73 9.04
CA PHE A 49 -10.82 9.15 9.29
C PHE A 49 -12.10 9.48 10.06
N MET A 50 -13.24 8.88 9.70
CA MET A 50 -14.50 8.99 10.45
C MET A 50 -14.32 8.52 11.89
N THR A 51 -13.58 7.43 12.10
CA THR A 51 -13.33 6.89 13.45
C THR A 51 -12.59 7.89 14.34
N LEU A 52 -11.57 8.56 13.80
CA LEU A 52 -10.90 9.67 14.49
C LEU A 52 -11.83 10.86 14.70
N TYR A 53 -12.53 11.29 13.65
CA TYR A 53 -13.41 12.45 13.67
C TYR A 53 -14.52 12.32 14.73
N VAL A 54 -15.23 11.19 14.74
CA VAL A 54 -16.29 10.89 15.72
C VAL A 54 -15.73 10.86 17.14
N THR A 55 -14.54 10.30 17.35
CA THR A 55 -13.90 10.25 18.68
C THR A 55 -13.48 11.64 19.18
N ILE A 56 -13.05 12.53 18.28
CA ILE A 56 -12.73 13.92 18.61
C ILE A 56 -14.00 14.69 18.98
N GLN A 57 -15.07 14.56 18.18
CA GLN A 57 -16.33 15.28 18.39
C GLN A 57 -17.06 14.83 19.66
N HIS A 58 -17.13 13.53 19.93
CA HIS A 58 -17.88 12.99 21.06
C HIS A 58 -16.98 12.72 22.27
N LYS A 59 -16.95 13.66 23.23
CA LYS A 59 -16.20 13.51 24.50
C LYS A 59 -16.56 12.24 25.29
N LYS A 60 -17.77 11.69 25.11
CA LYS A 60 -18.23 10.43 25.75
C LYS A 60 -17.44 9.19 25.29
N LEU A 61 -16.84 9.24 24.10
CA LEU A 61 -16.08 8.12 23.52
C LEU A 61 -14.61 8.10 23.98
N ARG A 62 -14.16 9.07 24.78
CA ARG A 62 -12.77 9.17 25.24
C ARG A 62 -12.52 8.33 26.50
N THR A 63 -12.77 7.03 26.39
CA THR A 63 -12.53 6.06 27.47
C THR A 63 -11.22 5.31 27.23
N PRO A 64 -10.58 4.76 28.28
CA PRO A 64 -9.33 3.99 28.15
C PRO A 64 -9.41 2.85 27.14
N LEU A 65 -10.58 2.22 27.04
CA LEU A 65 -10.85 1.12 26.10
C LEU A 65 -10.89 1.59 24.63
N ASN A 66 -11.35 2.81 24.36
CA ASN A 66 -11.45 3.31 22.98
C ASN A 66 -10.12 3.84 22.42
N TYR A 67 -9.09 4.03 23.25
CA TYR A 67 -7.76 4.41 22.77
C TYR A 67 -7.10 3.31 21.91
N ILE A 68 -7.40 2.03 22.13
CA ILE A 68 -6.85 0.95 21.27
C ILE A 68 -7.44 1.01 19.86
N LEU A 69 -8.73 1.33 19.75
CA LEU A 69 -9.42 1.53 18.47
C LEU A 69 -8.89 2.77 17.75
N LEU A 70 -8.61 3.84 18.52
CA LEU A 70 -8.01 5.05 17.97
C LEU A 70 -6.59 4.79 17.45
N ASN A 71 -5.78 4.03 18.18
CA ASN A 71 -4.44 3.63 17.75
C ASN A 71 -4.49 2.80 16.45
N LEU A 72 -5.43 1.85 16.38
CA LEU A 72 -5.67 1.06 15.17
C LEU A 72 -6.06 1.96 13.97
N ALA A 73 -6.96 2.93 14.18
CA ALA A 73 -7.35 3.87 13.14
C ALA A 73 -6.17 4.72 12.63
N ILE A 74 -5.31 5.20 13.54
CA ILE A 74 -4.09 5.93 13.19
C ILE A 74 -3.13 5.04 12.40
N ALA A 75 -2.87 3.82 12.86
CA ALA A 75 -2.01 2.86 12.18
C ALA A 75 -2.50 2.57 10.76
N ASN A 76 -3.81 2.39 10.58
CA ASN A 76 -4.41 2.20 9.27
C ASN A 76 -4.25 3.43 8.35
N LEU A 77 -4.36 4.64 8.89
CA LEU A 77 -4.13 5.86 8.11
C LEU A 77 -2.67 5.97 7.65
N PHE A 78 -1.69 5.59 8.48
CA PHE A 78 -0.29 5.50 8.05
C PHE A 78 -0.11 4.50 6.91
N MET A 79 -0.72 3.31 7.00
CA MET A 79 -0.68 2.31 5.93
C MET A 79 -1.30 2.82 4.62
N ILE A 80 -2.40 3.56 4.70
CA ILE A 80 -3.07 4.13 3.52
C ILE A 80 -2.21 5.21 2.88
N LEU A 81 -1.68 6.15 3.67
CA LEU A 81 -0.94 7.30 3.16
C LEU A 81 0.41 6.90 2.56
N PHE A 82 1.17 6.03 3.24
CA PHE A 82 2.51 5.66 2.82
C PHE A 82 2.53 4.32 2.07
N GLY A 83 1.93 3.27 2.63
CA GLY A 83 1.99 1.92 2.05
C GLY A 83 1.19 1.79 0.74
N PHE A 84 -0.11 2.07 0.78
CA PHE A 84 -0.98 1.86 -0.38
C PHE A 84 -0.70 2.85 -1.50
N THR A 85 -0.41 4.12 -1.19
CA THR A 85 -0.04 5.12 -2.21
C THR A 85 1.24 4.73 -2.95
N VAL A 86 2.28 4.31 -2.23
CA VAL A 86 3.55 3.86 -2.84
C VAL A 86 3.35 2.59 -3.66
N THR A 87 2.55 1.65 -3.14
CA THR A 87 2.27 0.38 -3.83
C THR A 87 1.44 0.62 -5.10
N MET A 88 0.46 1.54 -5.05
CA MET A 88 -0.32 1.95 -6.22
C MET A 88 0.60 2.55 -7.29
N TYR A 89 1.44 3.51 -6.91
CA TYR A 89 2.38 4.15 -7.84
C TYR A 89 3.36 3.13 -8.46
N SER A 90 3.89 2.22 -7.65
CA SER A 90 4.78 1.15 -8.14
C SER A 90 4.05 0.18 -9.07
N SER A 91 2.80 -0.17 -8.75
CA SER A 91 1.99 -1.09 -9.57
C SER A 91 1.63 -0.48 -10.93
N MET A 92 1.35 0.83 -10.98
CA MET A 92 1.12 1.54 -12.24
C MET A 92 2.34 1.53 -13.17
N ASN A 93 3.55 1.55 -12.59
CA ASN A 93 4.81 1.47 -13.33
C ASN A 93 5.29 0.03 -13.60
N GLY A 94 4.64 -0.98 -13.02
CA GLY A 94 5.03 -2.40 -13.16
C GLY A 94 6.33 -2.79 -12.46
N HIS A 95 6.91 -1.91 -11.64
CA HIS A 95 8.13 -2.11 -10.85
C HIS A 95 8.20 -1.08 -9.71
N PHE A 96 9.12 -1.25 -8.77
CA PHE A 96 9.24 -0.37 -7.61
C PHE A 96 9.99 0.93 -7.98
N ALA A 97 9.24 1.89 -8.53
CA ALA A 97 9.77 3.11 -9.12
C ALA A 97 10.40 4.09 -8.13
N LEU A 98 10.12 3.97 -6.82
CA LEU A 98 10.71 4.85 -5.80
C LEU A 98 12.11 4.41 -5.32
N GLY A 99 12.63 3.31 -5.88
CA GLY A 99 13.97 2.83 -5.56
C GLY A 99 14.11 2.17 -4.18
N SER A 100 15.31 1.69 -3.84
CA SER A 100 15.52 0.89 -2.65
C SER A 100 15.40 1.64 -1.33
N THR A 101 15.45 2.97 -1.33
CA THR A 101 15.36 3.80 -0.11
C THR A 101 13.93 3.98 0.37
N ALA A 102 12.96 3.93 -0.54
CA ALA A 102 11.54 4.00 -0.22
C ALA A 102 10.90 2.61 -0.01
N CYS A 103 11.62 1.54 -0.36
CA CYS A 103 11.24 0.15 -0.13
C CYS A 103 11.57 -0.27 1.30
#